data_AF-A0A6V7K422-F1
#
_entry.id   AF-A0A6V7K422-F1
#
_cell.length_a   1.000
_cell.length_b   1.000
_cell.length_c   1.000
_cell.angle_alpha   90.00
_cell.angle_beta   90.00
_cell.angle_gamma   90.00
#
_symmetry.space_group_name_H-M   'P 1'
#
loop_
_entity.id
_entity.type
_entity.pdbx_description
1 polymer ?
#
loop_
_entity_poly.entity_id
_entity_poly.type
_entity_poly.pdbx_seq_one_letter_code
_entity_poly.pdbx_strand_id
1 'polypeptide(L)' 'MKVLHTIRDTPPNLAGLCTLSVNSDNCYVAYPGSNTIGEVQIFDAINL' A
#
# COMPACT_ATOMS: atom_id res chain seq x y z
N MET A 1 -13.45 -14.82 3.60
CA MET A 1 -12.32 -13.92 3.30
C MET A 1 -11.10 -14.42 4.04
N LYS A 2 -9.93 -14.47 3.39
CA LYS A 2 -8.66 -14.91 4.00
C LYS A 2 -7.66 -13.76 3.89
N VAL A 3 -6.95 -13.46 4.98
CA VAL A 3 -5.89 -12.45 4.98
C VAL A 3 -4.64 -13.03 4.31
N LEU A 4 -4.08 -12.30 3.34
CA LEU A 4 -2.85 -12.68 2.63
C LEU A 4 -1.60 -12.07 3.27
N HIS A 5 -1.61 -10.75 3.47
CA HIS A 5 -0.51 -9.98 4.05
C HIS A 5 -1.05 -8.94 5.04
N THR A 6 -0.19 -8.47 5.94
CA THR A 6 -0.50 -7.32 6.81
C THR A 6 0.73 -6.44 6.88
N ILE A 7 0.63 -5.23 6.34
CA ILE A 7 1.67 -4.21 6.43
C ILE A 7 1.55 -3.56 7.81
N ARG A 8 2.58 -3.69 8.66
CA ARG A 8 2.52 -3.29 10.09
C ARG A 8 3.28 -2.01 10.44
N ASP A 9 4.15 -1.52 9.55
CA ASP A 9 5.05 -0.39 9.82
C ASP A 9 4.75 0.83 8.93
N THR A 10 3.47 1.13 8.69
CA THR A 10 3.08 2.34 7.96
C THR A 10 3.05 3.55 8.91
N PRO A 11 3.51 4.73 8.49
CA PRO A 11 3.33 5.93 9.28
C PRO A 11 1.83 6.31 9.38
N PRO A 12 1.43 7.15 10.35
CA PRO A 12 0.02 7.50 10.56
C PRO A 12 -0.69 8.07 9.32
N ASN A 13 -1.61 7.30 8.74
CA ASN A 13 -2.39 7.69 7.57
C ASN A 13 -3.78 8.23 7.95
N LEU A 14 -3.83 9.43 8.52
CA LEU A 14 -5.07 10.03 9.05
C LEU A 14 -6.15 10.27 7.99
N ALA A 15 -5.74 10.50 6.74
CA ALA A 15 -6.64 10.72 5.61
C ALA A 15 -7.09 9.42 4.92
N GLY A 16 -6.53 8.25 5.32
CA GLY A 16 -6.86 6.96 4.70
C GLY A 16 -6.41 6.87 3.24
N LEU A 17 -5.34 7.56 2.85
CA LEU A 17 -4.82 7.55 1.49
C LEU A 17 -4.26 6.17 1.15
N CYS A 18 -4.85 5.50 0.18
CA CYS A 18 -4.29 4.32 -0.45
C CYS A 18 -4.85 4.21 -1.86
N THR A 19 -4.13 3.54 -2.75
CA THR A 19 -4.66 3.15 -4.05
C THR A 19 -4.18 1.76 -4.41
N LEU A 20 -5.06 1.02 -5.08
CA LEU A 20 -4.79 -0.30 -5.60
C LEU A 20 -4.82 -0.21 -7.13
N SER A 21 -3.88 -0.90 -7.79
CA SER A 21 -3.90 -1.05 -9.23
C SER A 21 -5.16 -1.79 -9.68
N VAL A 22 -5.79 -1.29 -10.74
CA VAL A 22 -6.93 -1.96 -11.39
C VAL A 22 -6.50 -3.16 -12.24
N ASN A 23 -5.21 -3.27 -12.54
CA ASN A 23 -4.67 -4.35 -13.36
C ASN A 23 -4.33 -5.56 -12.48
N SER A 24 -4.94 -6.71 -12.78
CA SER A 24 -4.71 -7.96 -12.08
C SER A 24 -3.32 -8.56 -12.34
N ASP A 25 -2.73 -8.31 -13.52
CA ASP A 25 -1.39 -8.77 -13.88
C ASP A 25 -0.29 -7.89 -13.29
N ASN A 26 -0.61 -6.61 -13.01
CA ASN A 26 0.27 -5.62 -12.40
C ASN A 26 -0.39 -5.08 -11.13
N CYS A 27 -0.56 -5.94 -10.13
CA CYS A 27 -1.30 -5.63 -8.92
C CYS A 27 -0.37 -5.00 -7.88
N TYR A 28 -0.38 -3.67 -7.84
CA TYR A 28 0.39 -2.88 -6.88
C TYR A 28 -0.53 -2.13 -5.93
N VAL A 29 -0.09 -1.99 -4.68
CA VAL A 29 -0.73 -1.15 -3.65
C VAL A 29 0.21 0.01 -3.36
N ALA A 30 -0.27 1.23 -3.54
CA ALA A 30 0.45 2.43 -3.17
C ALA A 30 -0.13 3.04 -1.90
N TYR A 31 0.73 3.39 -0.94
CA TYR A 31 0.35 4.02 0.32
C TYR A 31 1.44 5.01 0.78
N PRO A 32 1.12 5.98 1.65
CA PRO A 32 2.10 6.92 2.17
C PRO A 32 3.20 6.20 2.97
N GLY A 33 4.45 6.38 2.56
CA GLY A 33 5.66 5.92 3.27
C GLY A 33 6.17 6.90 4.30
N SER A 34 5.75 8.16 4.21
CA SER A 34 6.10 9.20 5.17
C SER A 34 4.96 10.18 5.38
N ASN A 35 4.86 10.70 6.60
CA ASN A 35 3.87 11.70 6.97
C ASN A 35 4.32 13.14 6.69
N THR A 36 5.60 13.37 6.37
CA THR A 36 6.17 14.72 6.31
C THR A 36 6.60 15.15 4.92
N ILE A 37 7.05 14.21 4.08
CA ILE A 37 7.70 14.50 2.79
C ILE A 37 6.90 14.00 1.58
N GLY A 38 5.71 13.42 1.78
CA GLY A 38 4.86 12.92 0.70
C GLY A 38 5.44 11.69 -0.02
N GLU A 39 6.31 10.94 0.66
CA GLU A 39 6.83 9.67 0.15
C GLU A 39 5.70 8.65 -0.02
N VAL A 40 5.76 7.86 -1.09
CA VAL A 40 4.79 6.81 -1.40
C VAL A 40 5.54 5.49 -1.53
N GLN A 41 5.11 4.48 -0.78
CA GLN A 41 5.60 3.11 -0.95
C GLN A 41 4.71 2.35 -1.90
N ILE A 42 5.33 1.53 -2.74
CA ILE A 42 4.67 0.63 -3.67
C ILE A 42 4.90 -0.80 -3.18
N PHE A 43 3.81 -1.51 -2.91
CA PHE A 43 3.82 -2.91 -2.51
C PHE A 43 3.30 -3.77 -3.65
N ASP A 44 4.06 -4.80 -4.02
CA ASP A 44 3.65 -5.80 -4.99
C ASP A 44 2.72 -6.81 -4.31
N ALA A 45 1.45 -6.81 -4.70
CA ALA A 45 0.44 -7.70 -4.12
C ALA A 45 0.44 -9.10 -4.75
N ILE A 46 1.23 -9.33 -5.81
CA ILE A 46 1.37 -10.62 -6.49
C ILE A 46 2.57 -11.38 -5.92
N ASN A 47 3.71 -10.72 -5.78
CA ASN A 47 4.98 -11.32 -5.35
C ASN A 47 5.20 -11.19 -3.84
N LEU A 48 4.23 -11.68 -3.07
CA LEU A 48 4.12 -11.56 -1.62
C LEU A 48 5.28 -12.19 -0.81
#